data_AF-A0A1Y1XGU7-F1
#
_entry.id   AF-A0A1Y1XGU7-F1
#
_cell.length_a   1.000
_cell.length_b   1.000
_cell.length_c   1.000
_cell.angle_alpha   90.00
_cell.angle_beta   90.00
_cell.angle_gamma   90.00
#
_symmetry.space_group_name_H-M   'P 1'
#
loop_
_entity.id
_entity.type
_entity.pdbx_description
1 polymer ?
#
loop_
_entity_poly.entity_id
_entity_poly.type
_entity_poly.pdbx_seq_one_letter_code
_entity_poly.pdbx_strand_id
1 'polypeptide(L)'
;MDKKNLLPEREYKAWDKELVESHDLESVIITPPLHCNYGGKHIKFGKKVFINANCTFQPAGGVEFGDDVFVGSDVKFYTTIHPIDPEERAAGKAFVRPIKIGNKVWIGGNVTILPGVEIGEGTTIGAGAVVTRSIPARCVAVGNPCKIIFVFFLGIGNHSLSFNFFISMIRLPCVPIFHQSINNNNNNNNNNNNNNNNNNNNNNKTN
;
A
#
# COMPACT_ATOMS: atom_id res chain seq x y z
N MET A 1 -26.20 -27.34 -1.26
CA MET A 1 -26.64 -26.39 -0.22
C MET A 1 -27.47 -25.31 -0.90
N ASP A 2 -28.61 -24.99 -0.30
CA ASP A 2 -29.76 -24.31 -0.90
C ASP A 2 -29.48 -22.83 -1.24
N LYS A 3 -29.87 -22.39 -2.45
CA LYS A 3 -29.55 -21.08 -3.05
C LYS A 3 -30.47 -19.93 -2.60
N LYS A 4 -30.89 -19.87 -1.33
CA LYS A 4 -31.98 -18.96 -0.91
C LYS A 4 -31.63 -17.80 0.03
N ASN A 5 -30.37 -17.54 0.36
CA ASN A 5 -29.99 -16.43 1.27
C ASN A 5 -28.97 -15.45 0.66
N LEU A 6 -29.15 -15.06 -0.61
CA LEU A 6 -28.31 -14.03 -1.24
C LEU A 6 -29.02 -12.67 -1.16
N LEU A 7 -28.25 -11.61 -0.90
CA LEU A 7 -28.67 -10.19 -0.88
C LEU A 7 -29.51 -9.81 -2.12
N PRO A 8 -30.35 -8.76 -2.06
CA PRO A 8 -31.27 -8.39 -3.14
C PRO A 8 -30.57 -8.31 -4.50
N GLU A 9 -31.17 -9.01 -5.46
CA GLU A 9 -30.68 -9.38 -6.81
C GLU A 9 -30.14 -8.20 -7.67
N ARG A 10 -30.42 -6.96 -7.28
CA ARG A 10 -30.02 -5.73 -7.98
C ARG A 10 -28.57 -5.33 -7.73
N GLU A 11 -28.05 -5.53 -6.52
CA GLU A 11 -26.67 -5.20 -6.18
C GLU A 11 -25.70 -6.25 -6.74
N TYR A 12 -26.07 -7.54 -6.70
CA TYR A 12 -25.28 -8.62 -7.30
C TYR A 12 -25.02 -8.44 -8.81
N LYS A 13 -26.05 -8.14 -9.60
CA LYS A 13 -25.95 -8.12 -11.06
C LYS A 13 -25.08 -6.99 -11.63
N ALA A 14 -25.00 -5.85 -10.94
CA ALA A 14 -24.16 -4.73 -11.39
C ALA A 14 -22.66 -5.02 -11.19
N TRP A 15 -22.35 -5.73 -10.10
CA TRP A 15 -21.00 -6.08 -9.68
C TRP A 15 -20.45 -7.26 -10.44
N ASP A 16 -21.26 -8.33 -10.56
CA ASP A 16 -20.91 -9.48 -11.39
C ASP A 16 -20.62 -9.01 -12.81
N LYS A 17 -21.46 -8.16 -13.40
CA LYS A 17 -21.26 -7.69 -14.76
C LYS A 17 -19.96 -6.89 -14.95
N GLU A 18 -19.61 -5.97 -14.05
CA GLU A 18 -18.37 -5.17 -14.14
C GLU A 18 -17.09 -6.02 -13.92
N LEU A 19 -17.15 -7.02 -13.04
CA LEU A 19 -16.05 -7.99 -12.84
C LEU A 19 -15.94 -9.00 -13.98
N VAL A 20 -17.05 -9.57 -14.43
CA VAL A 20 -17.16 -10.52 -15.56
C VAL A 20 -16.65 -9.87 -16.84
N GLU A 21 -16.99 -8.61 -17.10
CA GLU A 21 -16.57 -7.91 -18.32
C GLU A 21 -15.08 -7.54 -18.32
N SER A 22 -14.42 -7.53 -17.15
CA SER A 22 -13.02 -7.11 -17.01
C SER A 22 -12.02 -8.25 -16.78
N HIS A 23 -12.46 -9.46 -16.43
CA HIS A 23 -11.57 -10.56 -16.04
C HIS A 23 -12.07 -11.96 -16.45
N ASP A 24 -11.13 -12.88 -16.69
CA ASP A 24 -11.42 -14.32 -16.90
C ASP A 24 -11.74 -15.00 -15.55
N LEU A 25 -13.03 -15.01 -15.21
CA LEU A 25 -13.55 -15.47 -13.92
C LEU A 25 -13.46 -16.98 -13.69
N GLU A 26 -13.10 -17.80 -14.69
CA GLU A 26 -12.82 -19.21 -14.43
C GLU A 26 -11.66 -19.39 -13.43
N SER A 27 -10.85 -18.34 -13.26
CA SER A 27 -9.69 -18.30 -12.38
C SER A 27 -9.90 -17.54 -11.06
N VAL A 28 -11.05 -16.88 -10.84
CA VAL A 28 -11.29 -16.07 -9.63
C VAL A 28 -12.59 -16.49 -8.96
N ILE A 29 -12.50 -16.93 -7.72
CA ILE A 29 -13.65 -17.37 -6.92
C ILE A 29 -13.84 -16.38 -5.77
N ILE A 30 -15.01 -15.75 -5.73
CA ILE A 30 -15.40 -14.85 -4.64
C ILE A 30 -16.60 -15.45 -3.93
N THR A 31 -16.44 -15.73 -2.64
CA THR A 31 -17.51 -16.21 -1.79
C THR A 31 -18.23 -15.01 -1.18
N PRO A 32 -19.55 -14.88 -1.34
CA PRO A 32 -20.29 -13.76 -0.78
C PRO A 32 -20.59 -13.91 0.73
N PRO A 33 -20.98 -12.81 1.41
CA PRO A 33 -21.10 -11.45 0.88
C PRO A 33 -19.71 -10.82 0.64
N LEU A 34 -19.65 -9.88 -0.30
CA LEU A 34 -18.47 -9.04 -0.53
C LEU A 34 -18.92 -7.58 -0.40
N HIS A 35 -18.20 -6.79 0.39
CA HIS A 35 -18.46 -5.36 0.53
C HIS A 35 -17.42 -4.58 -0.24
N CYS A 36 -17.83 -3.70 -1.14
CA CYS A 36 -16.90 -2.80 -1.80
C CYS A 36 -17.62 -1.51 -2.20
N ASN A 37 -16.94 -0.37 -2.10
CA ASN A 37 -17.57 0.95 -2.24
C ASN A 37 -17.17 1.72 -3.51
N TYR A 38 -16.30 1.17 -4.36
CA TYR A 38 -15.85 1.81 -5.61
C TYR A 38 -15.98 0.92 -6.87
N GLY A 39 -16.64 -0.24 -6.77
CA GLY A 39 -16.83 -1.17 -7.90
C GLY A 39 -15.59 -2.02 -8.23
N GLY A 40 -15.74 -2.94 -9.19
CA GLY A 40 -14.74 -3.96 -9.52
C GLY A 40 -13.50 -3.41 -10.23
N LYS A 41 -13.62 -2.31 -10.98
CA LYS A 41 -12.54 -1.72 -11.81
C LYS A 41 -11.25 -1.32 -11.06
N HIS A 42 -11.33 -1.15 -9.75
CA HIS A 42 -10.18 -0.80 -8.90
C HIS A 42 -9.47 -2.02 -8.31
N ILE A 43 -9.94 -3.23 -8.63
CA ILE A 43 -9.37 -4.47 -8.16
C ILE A 43 -8.87 -5.24 -9.38
N LYS A 44 -7.59 -5.62 -9.36
CA LYS A 44 -6.99 -6.46 -10.39
C LYS A 44 -6.68 -7.82 -9.82
N PHE A 45 -7.08 -8.86 -10.55
CA PHE A 45 -6.81 -10.23 -10.18
C PHE A 45 -5.85 -10.88 -11.17
N GLY A 46 -4.86 -11.59 -10.64
CA GLY A 46 -4.17 -12.65 -11.35
C GLY A 46 -5.04 -13.90 -11.49
N LYS A 47 -4.41 -15.05 -11.69
CA LYS A 47 -5.06 -16.34 -11.90
C LYS A 47 -5.14 -17.15 -10.62
N LYS A 48 -6.24 -17.87 -10.43
CA LYS A 48 -6.46 -18.81 -9.30
C LYS A 48 -6.46 -18.06 -7.97
N VAL A 49 -7.26 -16.99 -7.91
CA VAL A 49 -7.46 -16.20 -6.70
C VAL A 49 -8.75 -16.64 -6.02
N PHE A 50 -8.66 -16.93 -4.73
CA PHE A 50 -9.81 -17.29 -3.90
C PHE A 50 -10.02 -16.22 -2.82
N ILE A 51 -11.19 -15.59 -2.83
CA ILE A 51 -11.64 -14.64 -1.80
C ILE A 51 -12.81 -15.25 -1.04
N ASN A 52 -12.63 -15.45 0.27
CA ASN A 52 -13.67 -16.02 1.12
C ASN A 52 -14.69 -14.95 1.58
N ALA A 53 -15.74 -15.40 2.27
CA ALA A 53 -16.90 -14.61 2.64
C ALA A 53 -16.59 -13.40 3.51
N ASN A 54 -17.45 -12.38 3.41
CA ASN A 54 -17.47 -11.18 4.23
C ASN A 54 -16.21 -10.31 4.13
N CYS A 55 -15.48 -10.41 3.01
CA CYS A 55 -14.36 -9.50 2.76
C CYS A 55 -14.86 -8.08 2.43
N THR A 56 -14.08 -7.08 2.83
CA THR A 56 -14.34 -5.66 2.59
C THR A 56 -13.21 -5.03 1.78
N PHE A 57 -13.56 -4.35 0.69
CA PHE A 57 -12.64 -3.59 -0.13
C PHE A 57 -13.01 -2.11 -0.09
N GLN A 58 -12.05 -1.26 0.27
CA GLN A 58 -12.11 0.17 0.03
C GLN A 58 -11.00 0.53 -0.98
N PRO A 59 -11.19 0.24 -2.29
CA PRO A 59 -10.09 0.16 -3.23
C PRO A 59 -9.87 1.48 -4.01
N ALA A 60 -10.21 2.65 -3.46
CA ALA A 60 -10.02 3.93 -4.16
C ALA A 60 -8.59 4.11 -4.73
N GLY A 61 -7.56 3.60 -4.02
CA GLY A 61 -6.16 3.58 -4.46
C GLY A 61 -5.72 2.35 -5.24
N GLY A 62 -6.59 1.37 -5.43
CA GLY A 62 -6.32 0.12 -6.12
C GLY A 62 -5.89 -1.04 -5.21
N VAL A 63 -6.34 -2.24 -5.53
CA VAL A 63 -5.86 -3.50 -4.92
C VAL A 63 -5.48 -4.47 -6.04
N GLU A 64 -4.25 -4.94 -6.02
CA GLU A 64 -3.73 -5.85 -7.04
C GLU A 64 -3.32 -7.18 -6.41
N PHE A 65 -3.82 -8.27 -6.97
CA PHE A 65 -3.47 -9.64 -6.58
C PHE A 65 -2.67 -10.31 -7.68
N GLY A 66 -1.60 -11.01 -7.29
CA GLY A 66 -0.89 -11.95 -8.15
C GLY A 66 -1.66 -13.26 -8.35
N ASP A 67 -0.94 -14.29 -8.77
CA ASP A 67 -1.49 -15.62 -9.01
C ASP A 67 -1.49 -16.49 -7.74
N ASP A 68 -2.38 -17.48 -7.67
CA ASP A 68 -2.42 -18.49 -6.60
C ASP A 68 -2.62 -17.90 -5.19
N VAL A 69 -3.44 -16.85 -5.07
CA VAL A 69 -3.68 -16.15 -3.81
C VAL A 69 -4.91 -16.67 -3.10
N PHE A 70 -4.80 -16.90 -1.79
CA PHE A 70 -5.91 -17.31 -0.92
C PHE A 70 -6.17 -16.25 0.15
N VAL A 71 -7.41 -15.77 0.22
CA VAL A 71 -7.86 -14.78 1.20
C VAL A 71 -8.96 -15.39 2.06
N GLY A 72 -8.74 -15.44 3.37
CA GLY A 72 -9.69 -15.93 4.36
C GLY A 72 -10.91 -15.01 4.53
N SER A 73 -11.86 -15.44 5.36
CA SER A 73 -13.09 -14.67 5.61
C SER A 73 -12.80 -13.37 6.36
N ASP A 74 -13.67 -12.38 6.27
CA ASP A 74 -13.62 -11.14 7.06
C ASP A 74 -12.38 -10.26 6.83
N VAL A 75 -11.65 -10.46 5.73
CA VAL A 75 -10.44 -9.68 5.40
C VAL A 75 -10.81 -8.29 4.87
N LYS A 76 -10.07 -7.28 5.30
CA LYS A 76 -10.32 -5.86 4.99
C LYS A 76 -9.12 -5.28 4.25
N PHE A 77 -9.37 -4.70 3.07
CA PHE A 77 -8.37 -3.99 2.26
C PHE A 77 -8.69 -2.50 2.23
N TYR A 78 -7.89 -1.69 2.93
CA TYR A 78 -8.08 -0.25 2.99
C TYR A 78 -6.98 0.48 2.24
N THR A 79 -7.37 1.29 1.23
CA THR A 79 -6.41 2.09 0.44
C THR A 79 -6.50 3.58 0.71
N THR A 80 -7.55 4.05 1.39
CA THR A 80 -7.80 5.46 1.70
C THR A 80 -7.19 5.85 3.05
N ILE A 81 -6.60 7.05 3.11
CA ILE A 81 -6.04 7.69 4.30
C ILE A 81 -6.67 9.07 4.44
N HIS A 82 -7.05 9.45 5.65
CA HIS A 82 -7.36 10.84 5.99
C HIS A 82 -6.19 11.50 6.73
N PRO A 83 -6.00 12.83 6.59
CA PRO A 83 -5.05 13.57 7.41
C PRO A 83 -5.26 13.32 8.90
N ILE A 84 -4.15 13.30 9.64
CA ILE A 84 -4.17 13.24 11.11
C ILE A 84 -4.70 14.56 11.67
N ASP A 85 -4.32 15.68 11.03
CA ASP A 85 -4.83 17.01 11.33
C ASP A 85 -6.37 17.03 11.20
N PRO A 86 -7.11 17.34 12.29
CA PRO A 86 -8.56 17.35 12.27
C PRO A 86 -9.16 18.40 11.34
N GLU A 87 -8.53 19.56 11.15
CA GLU A 87 -9.04 20.63 10.28
C GLU A 87 -8.93 20.21 8.82
N GLU A 88 -7.81 19.61 8.44
CA GLU A 88 -7.64 19.04 7.10
C GLU A 88 -8.62 17.89 6.82
N ARG A 89 -8.87 17.04 7.82
CA ARG A 89 -9.83 15.94 7.71
C ARG A 89 -11.27 16.44 7.63
N ALA A 90 -11.64 17.46 8.41
CA ALA A 90 -12.96 18.08 8.37
C ALA A 90 -13.22 18.77 7.02
N ALA A 91 -12.17 19.28 6.37
CA ALA A 91 -12.23 19.79 5.01
C ALA A 91 -12.40 18.69 3.93
N GLY A 92 -12.53 17.42 4.32
CA GLY A 92 -12.77 16.30 3.41
C GLY A 92 -11.54 15.81 2.66
N LYS A 93 -10.32 16.24 3.05
CA LYS A 93 -9.10 15.77 2.40
C LYS A 93 -8.91 14.27 2.62
N ALA A 94 -8.49 13.58 1.57
CA ALA A 94 -8.13 12.17 1.59
C ALA A 94 -7.02 11.89 0.57
N PHE A 95 -6.19 10.90 0.87
CA PHE A 95 -5.17 10.39 -0.02
C PHE A 95 -5.39 8.89 -0.20
N VAL A 96 -4.86 8.34 -1.29
CA VAL A 96 -4.96 6.91 -1.55
C VAL A 96 -3.57 6.31 -1.78
N ARG A 97 -3.37 5.07 -1.31
CA ARG A 97 -2.16 4.29 -1.58
C ARG A 97 -2.54 2.85 -1.93
N PRO A 98 -2.03 2.30 -3.05
CA PRO A 98 -2.40 0.97 -3.51
C PRO A 98 -1.96 -0.11 -2.53
N ILE A 99 -2.68 -1.23 -2.52
CA ILE A 99 -2.25 -2.48 -1.88
C ILE A 99 -1.84 -3.46 -2.98
N LYS A 100 -0.69 -4.13 -2.80
CA LYS A 100 -0.25 -5.20 -3.72
C LYS A 100 -0.02 -6.49 -2.97
N ILE A 101 -0.59 -7.57 -3.50
CA ILE A 101 -0.47 -8.91 -2.97
C ILE A 101 0.26 -9.75 -4.00
N GLY A 102 1.45 -10.24 -3.65
CA GLY A 102 2.27 -11.09 -4.53
C GLY A 102 1.65 -12.47 -4.75
N ASN A 103 2.31 -13.26 -5.61
CA ASN A 103 1.84 -14.61 -5.92
C ASN A 103 1.89 -15.53 -4.70
N LYS A 104 1.09 -16.59 -4.67
CA LYS A 104 1.15 -17.68 -3.66
C LYS A 104 1.03 -17.17 -2.22
N VAL A 105 0.40 -16.02 -2.03
CA VAL A 105 0.17 -15.44 -0.71
C VAL A 105 -1.06 -16.08 -0.09
N TRP A 106 -0.98 -16.37 1.21
CA TRP A 106 -2.14 -16.75 2.02
C TRP A 106 -2.41 -15.71 3.10
N ILE A 107 -3.60 -15.13 3.08
CA ILE A 107 -4.09 -14.19 4.08
C ILE A 107 -5.12 -14.92 4.94
N GLY A 108 -4.82 -15.08 6.24
CA GLY A 108 -5.73 -15.66 7.22
C GLY A 108 -7.02 -14.84 7.41
N GLY A 109 -8.01 -15.43 8.05
CA GLY A 109 -9.29 -14.76 8.30
C GLY A 109 -9.16 -13.55 9.24
N ASN A 110 -10.06 -12.59 9.11
CA ASN A 110 -10.13 -11.36 9.91
C ASN A 110 -8.84 -10.53 9.92
N VAL A 111 -8.10 -10.52 8.81
CA VAL A 111 -6.92 -9.66 8.63
C VAL A 111 -7.32 -8.28 8.12
N THR A 112 -6.66 -7.24 8.60
CA THR A 112 -6.80 -5.87 8.08
C THR A 112 -5.50 -5.44 7.41
N ILE A 113 -5.56 -5.02 6.16
CA ILE A 113 -4.41 -4.53 5.37
C ILE A 113 -4.56 -3.04 5.14
N LEU A 114 -3.56 -2.27 5.57
CA LEU A 114 -3.58 -0.81 5.54
C LEU A 114 -3.02 -0.22 4.23
N PRO A 115 -3.28 1.08 3.97
CA PRO A 115 -2.89 1.71 2.72
C PRO A 115 -1.39 1.65 2.42
N GLY A 116 -1.03 1.33 1.17
CA GLY A 116 0.36 1.31 0.71
C GLY A 116 1.14 0.05 1.07
N VAL A 117 0.50 -0.97 1.62
CA VAL A 117 1.13 -2.24 1.97
C VAL A 117 1.36 -3.10 0.72
N GLU A 118 2.57 -3.64 0.63
CA GLU A 118 2.92 -4.70 -0.31
C GLU A 118 3.23 -5.99 0.46
N ILE A 119 2.60 -7.12 0.07
CA ILE A 119 2.86 -8.43 0.64
C ILE A 119 3.60 -9.27 -0.40
N GLY A 120 4.85 -9.62 -0.11
CA GLY A 120 5.71 -10.34 -1.05
C GLY A 120 5.23 -11.77 -1.33
N GLU A 121 5.68 -12.33 -2.45
CA GLU A 121 5.33 -13.67 -2.91
C GLU A 121 5.59 -14.76 -1.86
N GLY A 122 4.67 -15.73 -1.75
CA GLY A 122 4.82 -16.89 -0.89
C GLY A 122 4.73 -16.59 0.61
N THR A 123 4.26 -15.39 0.97
CA THR A 123 4.09 -14.98 2.37
C THR A 123 2.75 -15.42 2.93
N THR A 124 2.74 -15.84 4.19
CA THR A 124 1.53 -16.13 4.96
C THR A 124 1.29 -15.07 6.02
N ILE A 125 0.07 -14.52 6.06
CA ILE A 125 -0.39 -13.63 7.11
C ILE A 125 -1.34 -14.39 8.03
N GLY A 126 -1.01 -14.48 9.32
CA GLY A 126 -1.86 -15.15 10.29
C GLY A 126 -3.18 -14.42 10.53
N ALA A 127 -4.20 -15.18 10.92
CA ALA A 127 -5.53 -14.64 11.20
C ALA A 127 -5.51 -13.53 12.27
N GLY A 128 -6.41 -12.55 12.13
CA GLY A 128 -6.55 -11.43 13.07
C GLY A 128 -5.45 -10.37 12.97
N ALA A 129 -4.51 -10.48 12.02
CA ALA A 129 -3.40 -9.55 11.90
C ALA A 129 -3.83 -8.17 11.39
N VAL A 130 -3.13 -7.12 11.84
CA VAL A 130 -3.26 -5.76 11.28
C VAL A 130 -1.95 -5.39 10.60
N VAL A 131 -1.94 -5.47 9.27
CA VAL A 131 -0.75 -5.25 8.45
C VAL A 131 -0.56 -3.76 8.22
N THR A 132 0.30 -3.17 9.04
CA THR A 132 0.59 -1.73 9.02
C THR A 132 1.77 -1.35 8.14
N ARG A 133 2.55 -2.34 7.66
CA ARG A 133 3.78 -2.15 6.87
C ARG A 133 3.93 -3.32 5.90
N SER A 134 4.59 -3.09 4.77
CA SER A 134 4.88 -4.13 3.78
C SER A 134 5.64 -5.31 4.40
N ILE A 135 5.32 -6.52 3.96
CA ILE A 135 5.92 -7.77 4.42
C ILE A 135 6.73 -8.36 3.26
N PRO A 136 8.02 -8.67 3.45
CA PRO A 136 8.84 -9.26 2.40
C PRO A 136 8.32 -10.63 1.98
N ALA A 137 8.82 -11.12 0.85
CA ALA A 137 8.48 -12.43 0.32
C ALA A 137 8.89 -13.57 1.27
N ARG A 138 8.18 -14.70 1.17
CA ARG A 138 8.49 -15.95 1.86
C ARG A 138 8.67 -15.77 3.37
N CYS A 139 7.70 -15.13 4.00
CA CYS A 139 7.63 -14.94 5.44
C CYS A 139 6.34 -15.50 6.02
N VAL A 140 6.33 -15.71 7.34
CA VAL A 140 5.08 -15.81 8.11
C VAL A 140 5.04 -14.60 9.04
N ALA A 141 3.94 -13.86 8.99
CA ALA A 141 3.74 -12.67 9.80
C ALA A 141 2.38 -12.69 10.50
N VAL A 142 2.31 -12.27 11.76
CA VAL A 142 1.10 -12.35 12.61
C VAL A 142 0.98 -11.14 13.53
N GLY A 143 -0.20 -10.95 14.12
CA GLY A 143 -0.42 -10.00 15.22
C GLY A 143 -0.89 -8.61 14.81
N ASN A 144 -1.13 -7.77 15.81
CA ASN A 144 -1.57 -6.39 15.68
C ASN A 144 -0.67 -5.49 16.57
N PRO A 145 0.25 -4.69 16.00
CA PRO A 145 0.60 -4.64 14.57
C PRO A 145 1.27 -5.92 14.08
N CYS A 146 1.09 -6.25 12.80
CA CYS A 146 1.63 -7.45 12.18
C CYS A 146 3.17 -7.44 12.20
N LYS A 147 3.77 -8.55 12.65
CA LYS A 147 5.23 -8.76 12.74
C LYS A 147 5.59 -10.09 12.13
N ILE A 148 6.73 -10.10 11.45
CA ILE A 148 7.35 -11.32 10.92
C ILE A 148 7.79 -12.18 12.10
N ILE A 149 7.36 -13.43 12.11
CA ILE A 149 7.76 -14.44 13.11
C ILE A 149 8.64 -15.54 12.50
N PHE A 150 8.64 -15.65 11.16
CA PHE A 150 9.41 -16.65 10.45
C PHE A 150 9.76 -16.18 9.04
N VAL A 151 10.95 -16.56 8.56
CA VAL A 151 11.42 -16.30 7.19
C VAL A 151 11.89 -17.63 6.61
N PHE A 152 11.40 -18.00 5.44
CA PHE A 152 11.88 -19.19 4.74
C PHE A 152 13.23 -18.87 4.09
N PHE A 153 14.31 -19.45 4.59
CA PHE A 153 15.58 -19.44 3.90
C PHE A 153 15.56 -20.48 2.76
N LEU A 154 15.66 -20.01 1.52
CA LEU A 154 16.13 -20.87 0.43
C LEU A 154 17.63 -21.08 0.67
N GLY A 155 18.01 -22.31 1.02
CA GLY A 155 19.41 -22.68 1.14
C GLY A 155 20.12 -22.46 -0.19
N ILE A 156 20.94 -21.41 -0.26
CA ILE A 156 22.07 -21.34 -1.18
C ILE A 156 23.23 -21.96 -0.39
N GLY A 157 23.91 -22.96 -0.95
CA GLY A 157 24.80 -23.87 -0.22
C GLY A 157 25.81 -23.24 0.73
N ASN A 158 26.14 -23.99 1.79
CA ASN A 158 27.34 -23.91 2.64
C ASN A 158 27.91 -22.55 3.08
N HIS A 159 27.11 -21.48 3.12
CA HIS A 159 27.49 -20.29 3.88
C HIS A 159 26.31 -19.84 4.73
N SER A 160 26.35 -20.21 6.01
CA SER A 160 25.48 -19.69 7.05
C SER A 160 25.75 -18.19 7.22
N LEU A 161 25.10 -17.36 6.41
CA LEU A 161 24.91 -15.96 6.79
C LEU A 161 24.02 -15.97 8.03
N SER A 162 24.68 -15.73 9.16
CA SER A 162 24.15 -15.98 10.49
C SER A 162 22.75 -15.39 10.69
N PHE A 163 21.90 -16.18 11.35
CA PHE A 163 20.56 -15.88 11.85
C PHE A 163 20.40 -14.48 12.48
N ASN A 164 21.50 -13.88 12.96
CA ASN A 164 21.53 -12.56 13.61
C ASN A 164 21.56 -11.36 12.65
N PHE A 165 21.98 -11.52 11.39
CA PHE A 165 22.14 -10.36 10.48
C PHE A 165 20.78 -9.79 10.03
N PHE A 166 19.76 -10.64 9.85
CA PHE A 166 18.43 -10.21 9.43
C PHE A 166 17.56 -9.69 10.59
N ILE A 167 17.72 -10.22 11.81
CA ILE A 167 16.98 -9.73 12.99
C ILE A 167 17.39 -8.29 13.34
N SER A 168 18.65 -7.92 13.09
CA SER A 168 19.15 -6.55 13.30
C SER A 168 18.38 -5.50 12.48
N MET A 169 18.02 -5.82 11.22
CA MET A 169 17.22 -4.91 10.38
C MET A 169 15.75 -4.82 10.81
N ILE A 170 15.20 -5.86 11.45
CA ILE A 170 13.81 -5.86 11.96
C ILE A 170 13.69 -5.03 13.25
N ARG A 171 14.81 -4.77 13.94
CA ARG A 171 14.86 -4.11 15.25
C ARG A 171 15.29 -2.64 15.25
N LEU A 172 15.61 -2.02 14.12
CA LEU A 172 15.97 -0.59 14.14
C LEU A 172 14.75 0.28 14.46
N PRO A 173 14.73 1.03 15.58
CA PRO A 173 13.82 2.15 15.71
C PRO A 173 14.33 3.22 14.73
N CYS A 174 13.54 3.55 13.71
CA CYS A 174 13.81 4.74 12.92
C CYS A 174 13.73 5.95 13.85
N VAL A 175 14.89 6.55 14.14
CA VAL A 175 15.00 7.86 14.77
C VAL A 175 14.24 8.86 13.88
N PRO A 176 13.41 9.76 14.42
CA PRO A 176 12.78 10.80 13.61
C PRO A 176 13.87 11.70 13.05
N ILE A 177 13.96 11.79 11.72
CA ILE A 177 14.78 12.81 11.07
C ILE A 177 14.08 14.15 11.31
N PHE A 178 14.49 14.85 12.37
CA PHE A 178 14.37 16.30 12.43
C PHE A 178 15.59 16.89 11.72
N HIS A 179 15.36 17.59 10.61
CA HIS A 179 16.26 18.63 10.11
C HIS A 179 15.37 19.83 9.82
N GLN A 180 15.31 20.76 10.77
CA GLN A 180 16.06 22.03 10.76
C GLN A 180 15.82 22.85 9.50
N SER A 181 15.04 23.92 9.72
CA SER A 181 14.87 25.06 8.82
C SER A 181 16.23 25.57 8.34
N ILE A 182 16.44 25.59 7.02
CA ILE A 182 17.54 26.33 6.41
C ILE A 182 17.10 27.80 6.35
N ASN A 183 17.63 28.56 7.30
CA ASN A 183 17.66 30.01 7.28
C ASN A 183 18.94 30.40 6.53
N ASN A 184 18.84 30.85 5.28
CA ASN A 184 20.00 31.32 4.51
C ASN A 184 19.97 32.84 4.37
N ASN A 185 20.54 33.51 5.36
CA ASN A 185 21.10 34.85 5.24
C ASN A 185 22.63 34.72 5.30
N ASN A 186 23.32 35.07 4.22
CA ASN A 186 24.40 36.08 4.20
C ASN A 186 25.34 35.90 3.00
N ASN A 187 25.45 36.97 2.23
CA ASN A 187 26.70 37.67 1.89
C ASN A 187 27.99 36.83 1.83
N ASN A 188 28.58 36.71 0.63
CA ASN A 188 29.68 37.59 0.20
C ASN A 188 30.38 37.07 -1.08
N ASN A 189 30.54 37.99 -2.03
CA ASN A 189 31.76 38.28 -2.80
C ASN A 189 32.65 37.10 -3.29
N ASN A 190 32.77 36.92 -4.60
CA ASN A 190 33.86 37.56 -5.37
C ASN A 190 33.90 37.13 -6.85
N ASN A 191 34.01 38.15 -7.71
CA ASN A 191 34.94 38.28 -8.84
C ASN A 191 34.94 37.25 -9.98
N ASN A 192 34.43 37.70 -11.14
CA ASN A 192 35.24 38.12 -12.30
C ASN A 192 34.53 37.75 -13.62
N ASN A 193 34.16 38.76 -14.40
CA ASN A 193 34.73 38.97 -15.74
C ASN A 193 34.16 40.23 -16.39
N ASN A 194 35.00 41.25 -16.49
CA ASN A 194 35.39 41.94 -17.72
C ASN A 194 34.31 42.11 -18.80
N ASN A 195 33.85 43.34 -19.04
CA ASN A 195 34.50 44.29 -19.94
C ASN A 195 33.49 45.27 -20.57
N ASN A 196 33.95 46.51 -20.69
CA ASN A 196 33.69 47.45 -21.78
C ASN A 196 32.27 48.03 -21.90
N ASN A 197 32.09 49.30 -21.50
CA ASN A 197 32.44 50.46 -22.33
C ASN A 197 31.56 51.68 -22.01
N ASN A 198 32.25 52.79 -21.82
CA ASN A 198 31.93 54.12 -22.34
C ASN A 198 30.74 54.90 -21.78
N ASN A 199 31.15 55.93 -21.03
CA ASN A 199 30.94 57.35 -21.34
C ASN A 199 29.61 58.03 -20.95
N ASN A 200 29.84 59.00 -20.07
CA ASN A 200 29.43 60.39 -20.20
C ASN A 200 28.04 60.81 -19.70
N ASN A 201 28.13 61.49 -18.56
CA ASN A 201 27.74 62.90 -18.39
C ASN A 201 26.28 63.25 -18.09
N ASN A 202 26.21 64.01 -17.00
CA ASN A 202 25.43 65.23 -16.79
C ASN A 202 24.04 65.13 -16.14
N ASN A 203 24.03 65.59 -14.89
CA ASN A 203 23.28 66.74 -14.39
C ASN A 203 21.76 66.82 -14.58
N ASN A 204 21.07 66.83 -13.44
CA ASN A 204 20.03 67.78 -12.97
C ASN A 204 18.88 67.00 -12.31
N LYS A 205 18.69 67.14 -10.99
CA LYS A 205 17.90 68.16 -10.28
C LYS A 205 16.38 68.11 -10.58
N THR A 206 15.66 67.89 -9.48
CA THR A 206 14.33 68.42 -9.07
C THR A 206 13.05 67.87 -9.68
N ASN A 207 12.18 67.49 -8.72
CA ASN A 207 10.71 67.43 -8.70
C ASN A 207 10.00 66.29 -9.44
#